data_AF-A0ABD1FEU3-F1
#
_entry.id   AF-A0ABD1FEU3-F1
#
_cell.length_a   1.000
_cell.length_b   1.000
_cell.length_c   1.000
_cell.angle_alpha   90.00
_cell.angle_beta   90.00
_cell.angle_gamma   90.00
#
_symmetry.space_group_name_H-M   'P 1'
#
loop_
_entity.id
_entity.type
_entity.pdbx_description
1 polymer ?
#
loop_
_entity_poly.entity_id
_entity_poly.type
_entity_poly.pdbx_seq_one_letter_code
_entity_poly.pdbx_strand_id
1 'polypeptide(L)'
;MDIKEHVQYDRKSDQIIGFENFGDENVSNQLANKAIVFMCHGICRKWKQPIAYYFSSNGCRSSELKKLLLKVLKAAIEEGGLNILATVCDMSTANVKTMKELNSCMDRPYIMLNSQKIYTIFDPPHLLKCTASLFRKHTVLLPVEINEKILIMEAKFIDIRLAHEIDKRSPLIFRALHKIKDSHLNPIMKYSMKVNLAAQVMSQTVASFLYTLLSRGELEERTIATATFLQQVDELFDSFNGSYFKAPPGKDLKCLVTTNGAHERLVPYCKACPPHKLDG
;
A
#
# COMPACT_ATOMS: atom_id res chain seq x y z
N MET A 1 -14.43 -1.16 7.77
CA MET A 1 -15.35 -1.80 6.80
C MET A 1 -16.70 -1.11 6.89
N ASP A 2 -17.35 -0.84 5.77
CA ASP A 2 -18.73 -0.29 5.75
C ASP A 2 -19.76 -1.38 6.07
N ILE A 3 -20.70 -1.06 6.96
CA ILE A 3 -21.84 -1.90 7.30
C ILE A 3 -23.13 -1.09 7.19
N LYS A 4 -24.26 -1.75 6.96
CA LYS A 4 -25.56 -1.08 6.89
C LYS A 4 -26.02 -0.73 8.31
N GLU A 5 -26.42 0.52 8.50
CA GLU A 5 -27.10 0.95 9.73
C GLU A 5 -28.40 0.15 9.88
N HIS A 6 -28.51 -0.61 10.97
CA HIS A 6 -29.68 -1.40 11.27
C HIS A 6 -29.72 -1.71 12.76
N VAL A 7 -30.89 -1.52 13.36
CA VAL A 7 -31.16 -1.88 14.76
C VAL A 7 -31.93 -3.18 14.78
N GLN A 8 -31.43 -4.16 15.54
CA GLN A 8 -32.07 -5.45 15.72
C GLN A 8 -32.06 -5.84 17.19
N TYR A 9 -33.21 -6.27 17.70
CA TYR A 9 -33.29 -6.91 19.01
C TYR A 9 -32.89 -8.38 18.90
N ASP A 10 -31.84 -8.78 19.61
CA ASP A 10 -31.43 -10.18 19.76
C ASP A 10 -32.07 -10.79 21.00
N ARG A 11 -33.06 -11.66 20.78
CA ARG A 11 -33.80 -12.35 21.84
C ARG A 11 -32.92 -13.26 22.70
N LYS A 12 -31.80 -13.76 22.18
CA LYS A 12 -30.94 -14.71 22.91
C LYS A 12 -30.08 -14.01 23.96
N SER A 13 -29.50 -12.87 23.60
CA SER A 13 -28.71 -12.05 24.51
C SER A 13 -29.53 -11.02 25.28
N ASP A 14 -30.81 -10.86 24.93
CA ASP A 14 -31.71 -9.82 25.45
C ASP A 14 -31.13 -8.41 25.28
N GLN A 15 -30.59 -8.14 24.09
CA GLN A 15 -29.90 -6.89 23.78
C GLN A 15 -30.37 -6.28 22.45
N ILE A 16 -30.32 -4.95 22.37
CA ILE A 16 -30.51 -4.22 21.12
C ILE A 16 -29.13 -4.01 20.48
N ILE A 17 -28.94 -4.57 19.29
CA ILE A 17 -27.72 -4.50 18.49
C ILE A 17 -27.93 -3.46 17.38
N GLY A 18 -26.85 -2.79 16.96
CA GLY A 18 -26.89 -1.83 15.85
C GLY A 18 -26.20 -0.49 16.16
N PHE A 19 -25.73 -0.34 17.39
CA PHE A 19 -25.11 0.89 17.88
C PHE A 19 -23.58 0.79 17.93
N GLU A 20 -22.94 1.94 17.97
CA GLU A 20 -21.50 2.06 18.21
C GLU A 20 -21.12 1.45 19.56
N ASN A 21 -20.12 0.57 19.52
CA ASN A 21 -19.63 -0.18 20.67
C ASN A 21 -18.14 -0.55 20.49
N PHE A 22 -17.31 -0.04 21.40
CA PHE A 22 -15.87 -0.27 21.45
C PHE A 22 -15.44 -1.32 22.50
N GLY A 23 -16.40 -2.09 23.01
CA GLY A 23 -16.19 -3.12 24.04
C GLY A 23 -16.09 -2.55 25.46
N ASP A 24 -16.65 -1.35 25.66
CA ASP A 24 -16.87 -0.71 26.97
C ASP A 24 -18.33 -0.92 27.40
N GLU A 25 -18.63 -0.81 28.70
CA GLU A 25 -19.99 -0.98 29.23
C GLU A 25 -20.99 0.07 28.72
N ASN A 26 -20.49 1.25 28.30
CA ASN A 26 -21.31 2.34 27.78
C ASN A 26 -21.46 2.23 26.26
N VAL A 27 -22.57 1.64 25.82
CA VAL A 27 -22.98 1.65 24.40
C VAL A 27 -23.47 3.05 24.03
N SER A 28 -22.96 3.58 22.93
CA SER A 28 -23.37 4.89 22.39
C SER A 28 -24.78 4.82 21.80
N ASN A 29 -25.53 5.93 21.80
CA ASN A 29 -26.83 5.99 21.11
C ASN A 29 -26.69 6.21 19.59
N GLN A 30 -25.47 6.22 19.05
CA GLN A 30 -25.20 6.42 17.64
C GLN A 30 -25.27 5.10 16.88
N LEU A 31 -25.94 5.10 15.72
CA LEU A 31 -25.99 3.93 14.84
C LEU A 31 -24.61 3.64 14.26
N ALA A 32 -24.23 2.36 14.29
CA ALA A 32 -22.98 1.91 13.70
C ALA A 32 -23.13 1.75 12.18
N ASN A 33 -22.21 2.36 11.46
CA ASN A 33 -22.08 2.23 10.00
C ASN A 33 -20.69 1.74 9.57
N LYS A 34 -19.78 1.54 10.52
CA LYS A 34 -18.47 0.94 10.30
C LYS A 34 -18.22 -0.21 11.28
N ALA A 35 -17.52 -1.22 10.78
CA ALA A 35 -16.89 -2.26 11.59
C ALA A 35 -15.36 -2.14 11.52
N ILE A 36 -14.71 -2.17 12.67
CA ILE A 36 -13.26 -2.27 12.86
C ILE A 36 -12.98 -3.74 13.18
N VAL A 37 -12.03 -4.34 12.48
CA VAL A 37 -11.70 -5.77 12.66
C VAL A 37 -10.20 -5.89 12.80
N PHE A 38 -9.76 -6.57 13.86
CA PHE A 38 -8.38 -6.98 14.07
C PHE A 38 -8.26 -8.47 13.76
N MET A 39 -7.28 -8.83 12.93
CA MET A 39 -7.07 -10.20 12.46
C MET A 39 -5.61 -10.57 12.62
N CYS A 40 -5.35 -11.76 13.18
CA CYS A 40 -4.02 -12.35 13.16
C CYS A 40 -3.83 -13.16 11.88
N HIS A 41 -2.61 -13.09 11.33
CA HIS A 41 -2.19 -13.86 10.17
C HIS A 41 -0.87 -14.56 10.48
N GLY A 42 -0.80 -15.86 10.22
CA GLY A 42 0.43 -16.62 10.40
C GLY A 42 1.46 -16.29 9.33
N ILE A 43 2.69 -15.97 9.74
CA ILE A 43 3.80 -15.69 8.82
C ILE A 43 4.39 -16.99 8.27
N CYS A 44 4.75 -17.93 9.16
CA CYS A 44 5.35 -19.21 8.78
C CYS A 44 4.33 -20.30 8.43
N ARG A 45 3.07 -20.13 8.85
CA ARG A 45 1.99 -21.10 8.69
C ARG A 45 0.77 -20.40 8.12
N LYS A 46 0.09 -21.02 7.15
CA LYS A 46 -1.06 -20.45 6.46
C LYS A 46 -2.32 -20.53 7.33
N TRP A 47 -2.51 -19.56 8.22
CA TRP A 47 -3.73 -19.39 9.00
C TRP A 47 -4.08 -17.91 9.15
N LYS A 48 -5.37 -17.64 9.35
CA LYS A 48 -5.88 -16.29 9.64
C LYS A 48 -7.09 -16.40 10.56
N GLN A 49 -7.20 -15.50 11.53
CA GLN A 49 -8.31 -15.50 12.48
C GLN A 49 -8.63 -14.06 12.90
N PRO A 50 -9.88 -13.59 12.74
CA PRO A 50 -10.34 -12.39 13.43
C PRO A 50 -10.26 -12.60 14.94
N ILE A 51 -9.58 -11.70 15.65
CA ILE A 51 -9.37 -11.80 17.11
C ILE A 51 -10.15 -10.74 17.88
N ALA A 52 -10.55 -9.65 17.23
CA ALA A 52 -11.41 -8.63 17.81
C ALA A 52 -12.20 -7.89 16.74
N TYR A 53 -13.38 -7.41 17.10
CA TYR A 53 -14.17 -6.51 16.26
C TYR A 53 -14.88 -5.48 17.12
N TYR A 54 -15.10 -4.30 16.53
CA TYR A 54 -15.75 -3.17 17.18
C TYR A 54 -16.63 -2.44 16.16
N PHE A 55 -17.68 -1.79 16.64
CA PHE A 55 -18.62 -1.06 15.81
C PHE A 55 -18.49 0.44 16.07
N SER A 56 -18.48 1.23 15.01
CA SER A 56 -18.37 2.69 15.14
C SER A 56 -19.34 3.43 14.23
N SER A 57 -19.71 4.62 14.66
CA SER A 57 -20.46 5.60 13.87
C SER A 57 -19.49 6.57 13.23
N ASN A 58 -19.47 6.60 11.89
CA ASN A 58 -18.63 7.50 11.09
C ASN A 58 -17.12 7.31 11.27
N GLY A 59 -16.69 6.06 11.53
CA GLY A 59 -15.28 5.70 11.66
C GLY A 59 -14.75 5.81 13.10
N CYS A 60 -13.45 5.62 13.29
CA CYS A 60 -12.83 5.57 14.61
C CYS A 60 -11.84 6.72 14.78
N ARG A 61 -11.93 7.44 15.90
CA ARG A 61 -10.94 8.48 16.26
C ARG A 61 -9.61 7.80 16.56
N SER A 62 -8.49 8.46 16.22
CA SER A 62 -7.14 7.91 16.44
C SER A 62 -6.89 7.52 17.89
N SER A 63 -7.34 8.36 18.83
CA SER A 63 -7.23 8.10 20.26
C SER A 63 -7.92 6.80 20.69
N GLU A 64 -9.06 6.48 20.09
CA GLU A 64 -9.84 5.30 20.41
C GLU A 64 -9.24 4.07 19.72
N LEU A 65 -8.88 4.20 18.44
CA LEU A 65 -8.19 3.16 17.70
C LEU A 65 -6.86 2.75 18.35
N LYS A 66 -6.12 3.71 18.91
CA LYS A 66 -4.91 3.47 19.70
C LYS A 66 -5.18 2.58 20.91
N LYS A 67 -6.22 2.88 21.70
CA LYS A 67 -6.61 2.07 22.86
C LYS A 67 -6.98 0.65 22.43
N LEU A 68 -7.83 0.53 21.41
CA LEU A 68 -8.25 -0.77 20.87
C LEU A 68 -7.06 -1.58 20.38
N LEU A 69 -6.16 -0.99 19.59
CA LEU A 69 -4.97 -1.67 19.10
C LEU A 69 -4.08 -2.16 20.25
N LEU A 70 -3.82 -1.32 21.26
CA LEU A 70 -3.01 -1.74 22.42
C LEU A 70 -3.70 -2.83 23.25
N LYS A 71 -5.02 -2.75 23.46
CA LYS A 71 -5.83 -3.77 24.15
C LYS A 71 -5.73 -5.11 23.42
N VAL A 72 -5.94 -5.10 22.10
CA VAL A 72 -5.89 -6.30 21.26
C VAL A 72 -4.48 -6.89 21.21
N LEU A 73 -3.44 -6.07 21.06
CA LEU A 73 -2.06 -6.56 21.06
C LEU A 73 -1.67 -7.19 22.40
N LYS A 74 -2.04 -6.57 23.52
CA LYS A 74 -1.79 -7.15 24.85
C LYS A 74 -2.48 -8.49 25.02
N ALA A 75 -3.78 -8.57 24.73
CA ALA A 75 -4.52 -9.83 24.83
C ALA A 75 -3.93 -10.92 23.90
N ALA A 76 -3.58 -10.57 22.67
CA ALA A 76 -2.99 -11.52 21.71
C ALA A 76 -1.64 -12.09 22.18
N ILE A 77 -0.82 -11.27 22.86
CA ILE A 77 0.51 -11.66 23.34
C ILE A 77 0.41 -12.40 24.68
N GLU A 78 -0.25 -11.80 25.67
CA GLU A 78 -0.27 -12.26 27.06
C GLU A 78 -1.21 -13.45 27.27
N GLU A 79 -2.44 -13.37 26.73
CA GLU A 79 -3.44 -14.44 26.87
C GLU A 79 -3.35 -15.44 25.71
N GLY A 80 -3.10 -14.94 24.49
CA GLY A 80 -3.03 -15.75 23.28
C GLY A 80 -1.68 -16.44 23.05
N GLY A 81 -0.62 -16.05 23.77
CA GLY A 81 0.72 -16.59 23.60
C GLY A 81 1.33 -16.36 22.21
N LEU A 82 0.84 -15.38 21.45
CA LEU A 82 1.31 -15.10 20.10
C LEU A 82 2.56 -14.21 20.11
N ASN A 83 3.57 -14.59 19.31
CA ASN A 83 4.69 -13.72 19.00
C ASN A 83 4.32 -12.77 17.84
N ILE A 84 3.82 -11.56 18.17
CA ILE A 84 3.44 -10.56 17.17
C ILE A 84 4.67 -9.80 16.67
N LEU A 85 5.01 -10.00 15.38
CA LEU A 85 6.18 -9.33 14.76
C LEU A 85 5.84 -8.00 14.12
N ALA A 86 4.63 -7.86 13.56
CA ALA A 86 4.22 -6.66 12.85
C ALA A 86 2.71 -6.43 12.88
N THR A 87 2.31 -5.17 12.69
CA THR A 87 0.95 -4.74 12.40
C THR A 87 0.87 -4.25 10.96
N VAL A 88 -0.25 -4.52 10.29
CA VAL A 88 -0.50 -4.08 8.91
C VAL A 88 -1.82 -3.32 8.86
N CYS A 89 -1.84 -2.13 8.28
CA CYS A 89 -3.06 -1.33 8.12
C CYS A 89 -3.06 -0.52 6.81
N ASP A 90 -4.22 -0.01 6.41
CA ASP A 90 -4.29 0.95 5.31
C ASP A 90 -3.78 2.35 5.72
N MET A 91 -3.68 3.26 4.75
CA MET A 91 -3.24 4.64 4.98
C MET A 91 -4.39 5.61 5.32
N SER A 92 -5.47 5.13 5.95
CA SER A 92 -6.50 6.06 6.42
C SER A 92 -5.92 7.04 7.45
N THR A 93 -6.49 8.25 7.50
CA THR A 93 -6.03 9.33 8.40
C THR A 93 -5.98 8.87 9.86
N ALA A 94 -6.95 8.05 10.29
CA ALA A 94 -6.99 7.49 11.64
C ALA A 94 -5.83 6.52 11.90
N ASN A 95 -5.53 5.61 10.96
CA ASN A 95 -4.44 4.65 11.07
C ASN A 95 -3.07 5.36 11.11
N VAL A 96 -2.82 6.28 10.18
CA VAL A 96 -1.57 7.04 10.11
C VAL A 96 -1.37 7.85 11.40
N LYS A 97 -2.41 8.52 11.89
CA LYS A 97 -2.34 9.29 13.14
C LYS A 97 -2.10 8.38 14.35
N THR A 98 -2.74 7.21 14.41
CA THR A 98 -2.53 6.22 15.48
C THR A 98 -1.09 5.73 15.53
N MET A 99 -0.48 5.42 14.37
CA MET A 99 0.93 5.00 14.32
C MET A 99 1.87 6.11 14.80
N LYS A 100 1.61 7.37 14.42
CA LYS A 100 2.36 8.52 14.92
C LYS A 100 2.21 8.71 16.44
N GLU A 101 0.99 8.60 16.97
CA GLU A 101 0.71 8.67 18.42
C GLU A 101 1.34 7.52 19.22
N LEU A 102 1.74 6.44 18.54
CA LEU A 102 2.50 5.31 19.10
C LEU A 102 4.02 5.44 18.87
N ASN A 103 4.48 6.60 18.40
CA ASN A 103 5.87 6.92 18.09
C ASN A 103 6.50 6.04 16.99
N SER A 104 5.67 5.51 16.08
CA SER A 104 6.18 4.90 14.86
C SER A 104 6.41 5.96 13.79
N CYS A 105 7.63 6.01 13.26
CA CYS A 105 8.06 6.94 12.22
C CYS A 105 9.03 6.26 11.25
N MET A 106 9.58 7.00 10.28
CA MET A 106 10.47 6.41 9.26
C MET A 106 11.75 5.83 9.87
N ASP A 107 12.37 6.51 10.83
CA ASP A 107 13.59 6.04 11.50
C ASP A 107 13.31 4.95 12.54
N ARG A 108 12.05 4.87 12.97
CA ARG A 108 11.57 3.96 13.99
C ARG A 108 10.25 3.35 13.56
N PRO A 109 10.23 2.46 12.54
CA PRO A 109 9.00 1.92 11.95
C PRO A 109 8.41 0.79 12.80
N TYR A 110 8.36 0.99 14.11
CA TYR A 110 7.90 0.02 15.09
C TYR A 110 7.38 0.71 16.35
N ILE A 111 6.44 0.04 17.00
CA ILE A 111 5.96 0.39 18.34
C ILE A 111 6.65 -0.51 19.37
N MET A 112 6.74 -0.03 20.61
CA MET A 112 7.25 -0.82 21.73
C MET A 112 6.09 -1.24 22.62
N LEU A 113 5.98 -2.53 22.89
CA LEU A 113 5.01 -3.09 23.83
C LEU A 113 5.72 -4.11 24.72
N ASN A 114 5.73 -3.91 26.04
CA ASN A 114 6.43 -4.79 27.00
C ASN A 114 7.89 -5.11 26.59
N SER A 115 8.63 -4.09 26.15
CA SER A 115 10.01 -4.22 25.63
C SER A 115 10.17 -5.03 24.31
N GLN A 116 9.07 -5.51 23.72
CA GLN A 116 9.04 -6.12 22.40
C GLN A 116 8.83 -5.05 21.31
N LYS A 117 9.63 -5.14 20.24
CA LYS A 117 9.43 -4.35 19.01
C LYS A 117 8.36 -5.02 18.15
N ILE A 118 7.34 -4.25 17.78
CA ILE A 118 6.31 -4.66 16.83
C ILE A 118 6.37 -3.69 15.65
N TYR A 119 6.79 -4.18 14.48
CA TYR A 119 6.93 -3.35 13.29
C TYR A 119 5.56 -2.87 12.77
N THR A 120 5.52 -1.70 12.17
CA THR A 120 4.29 -1.14 11.59
C THR A 120 4.46 -1.03 10.08
N ILE A 121 3.55 -1.66 9.35
CA ILE A 121 3.60 -1.74 7.89
C ILE A 121 2.29 -1.18 7.34
N PHE A 122 2.37 -0.35 6.30
CA PHE A 122 1.20 0.02 5.53
C PHE A 122 0.99 -0.97 4.38
N ASP A 123 -0.27 -1.28 4.09
CA ASP A 123 -0.67 -2.23 3.04
C ASP A 123 -0.08 -1.85 1.67
N PRO A 124 0.88 -2.63 1.11
CA PRO A 124 1.56 -2.28 -0.14
C PRO A 124 0.61 -2.15 -1.35
N PRO A 125 -0.38 -3.04 -1.55
CA PRO A 125 -1.47 -2.83 -2.53
C PRO A 125 -2.18 -1.48 -2.42
N HIS A 126 -2.41 -0.98 -1.21
CA HIS A 126 -3.02 0.34 -1.01
C HIS A 126 -2.05 1.46 -1.37
N LEU A 127 -0.79 1.36 -0.94
CA LEU A 127 0.29 2.30 -1.31
C LEU A 127 0.40 2.44 -2.82
N LEU A 128 0.43 1.34 -3.57
CA LEU A 128 0.51 1.35 -5.04
C LEU A 128 -0.66 2.12 -5.68
N LYS A 129 -1.89 1.94 -5.16
CA LYS A 129 -3.06 2.69 -5.64
C LYS A 129 -2.92 4.18 -5.36
N CYS A 130 -2.47 4.55 -4.18
CA CYS A 130 -2.21 5.94 -3.82
C CYS A 130 -1.15 6.56 -4.73
N THR A 131 -0.03 5.88 -4.94
CA THR A 131 1.05 6.30 -5.85
C THR A 131 0.53 6.51 -7.27
N ALA A 132 -0.20 5.53 -7.83
CA ALA A 132 -0.78 5.66 -9.16
C ALA A 132 -1.83 6.79 -9.24
N SER A 133 -2.60 7.02 -8.18
CA SER A 133 -3.59 8.10 -8.11
C SER A 133 -2.93 9.48 -8.08
N LEU A 134 -1.87 9.64 -7.27
CA LEU A 134 -1.09 10.86 -7.18
C LEU A 134 -0.34 11.14 -8.49
N PHE A 135 0.28 10.12 -9.08
CA PHE A 135 1.03 10.29 -10.32
C PHE A 135 0.15 10.74 -11.49
N ARG A 136 -1.12 10.34 -11.53
CA ARG A 136 -2.09 10.86 -12.53
C ARG A 136 -2.33 12.37 -12.43
N LYS A 137 -2.11 12.95 -11.26
CA LYS A 137 -2.43 14.36 -10.95
C LYS A 137 -1.20 15.24 -10.83
N HIS A 138 -0.06 14.65 -10.50
CA HIS A 138 1.16 15.36 -10.13
C HIS A 138 2.38 14.79 -10.85
N THR A 139 3.34 15.67 -11.12
CA THR A 139 4.67 15.30 -11.60
C THR A 139 5.49 14.71 -10.46
N VAL A 140 6.34 13.73 -10.77
CA VAL A 140 7.31 13.17 -9.81
C VAL A 140 8.71 13.61 -10.24
N LEU A 141 9.45 14.21 -9.31
CA LEU A 141 10.87 14.50 -9.49
C LEU A 141 11.67 13.32 -8.95
N LEU A 142 12.56 12.76 -9.77
CA LEU A 142 13.42 11.66 -9.37
C LEU A 142 14.82 11.77 -9.99
N PRO A 143 15.85 11.26 -9.29
CA PRO A 143 17.17 11.09 -9.87
C PRO A 143 17.13 10.00 -10.95
N VAL A 144 17.68 10.31 -12.12
CA VAL A 144 17.87 9.38 -13.23
C VAL A 144 19.34 9.42 -13.62
N GLU A 145 19.92 8.23 -13.77
CA GLU A 145 21.29 8.10 -14.26
C GLU A 145 21.29 8.03 -15.79
N ILE A 146 22.00 8.97 -16.42
CA ILE A 146 22.16 9.07 -17.87
C ILE A 146 23.63 9.33 -18.16
N ASN A 147 24.28 8.43 -18.92
CA ASN A 147 25.70 8.53 -19.26
C ASN A 147 26.59 8.81 -18.02
N GLU A 148 26.41 8.00 -16.97
CA GLU A 148 27.14 8.10 -15.68
C GLU A 148 26.93 9.41 -14.90
N LYS A 149 25.93 10.22 -15.28
CA LYS A 149 25.53 11.43 -14.56
C LYS A 149 24.14 11.26 -13.97
N ILE A 150 23.99 11.66 -12.71
CA ILE A 150 22.69 11.70 -12.04
C ILE A 150 22.05 13.06 -12.28
N LEU A 151 20.88 13.06 -12.92
CA LEU A 151 20.08 14.25 -13.18
C LEU A 151 18.72 14.13 -12.48
N ILE A 152 18.23 15.22 -11.88
CA ILE A 152 16.86 15.28 -11.37
C ILE A 152 15.94 15.61 -12.55
N MET A 153 14.99 14.71 -12.83
CA MET A 153 14.11 14.81 -13.99
C MET A 153 12.63 14.64 -13.62
N GLU A 154 11.75 15.06 -14.52
CA GLU A 154 10.30 15.06 -14.33
C GLU A 154 9.62 13.84 -14.98
N ALA A 155 9.17 12.90 -14.16
CA ALA A 155 8.23 11.87 -14.57
C ALA A 155 6.80 12.45 -14.64
N LYS A 156 6.09 12.18 -15.74
CA LYS A 156 4.75 12.70 -16.01
C LYS A 156 3.84 11.59 -16.54
N PHE A 157 2.62 11.52 -16.01
CA PHE A 157 1.63 10.54 -16.45
C PHE A 157 1.21 10.70 -17.93
N ILE A 158 1.40 11.89 -18.50
CA ILE A 158 1.10 12.15 -19.92
C ILE A 158 1.88 11.22 -20.85
N ASP A 159 3.08 10.80 -20.47
CA ASP A 159 3.92 9.92 -21.30
C ASP A 159 3.28 8.56 -21.50
N ILE A 160 2.63 8.05 -20.45
CA ILE A 160 1.88 6.78 -20.50
C ILE A 160 0.69 6.93 -21.44
N ARG A 161 0.02 8.09 -21.44
CA ARG A 161 -1.10 8.37 -22.36
C ARG A 161 -0.62 8.45 -23.80
N LEU A 162 0.49 9.14 -24.05
CA LEU A 162 1.09 9.26 -25.39
C LEU A 162 1.52 7.89 -25.91
N ALA A 163 2.23 7.10 -25.10
CA ALA A 163 2.63 5.75 -25.47
C ALA A 163 1.43 4.85 -25.78
N HIS A 164 0.36 4.91 -24.98
CA HIS A 164 -0.86 4.15 -25.24
C HIS A 164 -1.56 4.55 -26.54
N GLU A 165 -1.56 5.84 -26.89
CA GLU A 165 -2.12 6.31 -28.16
C GLU A 165 -1.26 5.91 -29.36
N ILE A 166 0.06 5.95 -29.23
CA ILE A 166 1.00 5.43 -30.25
C ILE A 166 0.76 3.93 -30.47
N ASP A 167 0.68 3.14 -29.40
CA ASP A 167 0.44 1.68 -29.46
C ASP A 167 -0.93 1.34 -30.07
N LYS A 168 -1.96 2.17 -29.82
CA LYS A 168 -3.29 2.02 -30.45
C LYS A 168 -3.30 2.30 -31.95
N ARG A 169 -2.44 3.20 -32.43
CA ARG A 169 -2.31 3.56 -33.84
C ARG A 169 -1.34 2.64 -34.60
N SER A 170 -0.60 1.82 -33.87
CA SER A 170 0.34 0.86 -34.46
C SER A 170 -0.39 -0.05 -35.46
N PRO A 171 0.15 -0.22 -36.68
CA PRO A 171 -0.41 -1.14 -37.66
C PRO A 171 -0.12 -2.61 -37.32
N LEU A 172 0.61 -2.87 -36.23
CA LEU A 172 0.97 -4.22 -35.80
C LEU A 172 -0.25 -4.96 -35.24
N ILE A 173 -0.31 -6.27 -35.54
CA ILE A 173 -1.36 -7.17 -35.04
C ILE A 173 -1.36 -7.22 -33.51
N PHE A 174 -0.16 -7.20 -32.91
CA PHE A 174 0.01 -7.27 -31.46
C PHE A 174 0.41 -5.92 -30.89
N ARG A 175 -0.37 -5.48 -29.91
CA ARG A 175 -0.13 -4.27 -29.12
C ARG A 175 0.86 -4.55 -27.99
N ALA A 176 1.86 -3.68 -27.83
CA ALA A 176 2.82 -3.77 -26.73
C ALA A 176 2.10 -3.60 -25.38
N LEU A 177 1.15 -2.66 -25.30
CA LEU A 177 0.34 -2.36 -24.12
C LEU A 177 -1.04 -3.04 -24.17
N HIS A 178 -1.11 -4.29 -24.64
CA HIS A 178 -2.36 -5.04 -24.80
C HIS A 178 -3.24 -5.14 -23.52
N LYS A 179 -2.64 -5.05 -22.32
CA LYS A 179 -3.36 -5.05 -21.03
C LYS A 179 -3.96 -3.69 -20.69
N ILE A 180 -3.40 -2.61 -21.22
CA ILE A 180 -3.82 -1.25 -20.94
C ILE A 180 -5.03 -0.91 -21.82
N LYS A 181 -6.06 -0.37 -21.16
CA LYS A 181 -7.29 0.12 -21.77
C LYS A 181 -7.50 1.56 -21.32
N ASP A 182 -8.34 2.31 -22.02
CA ASP A 182 -8.62 3.72 -21.67
C ASP A 182 -9.11 3.88 -20.21
N SER A 183 -9.84 2.87 -19.69
CA SER A 183 -10.27 2.81 -18.28
C SER A 183 -9.15 2.70 -17.24
N HIS A 184 -7.94 2.30 -17.64
CA HIS A 184 -6.76 2.27 -16.76
C HIS A 184 -6.16 3.67 -16.59
N LEU A 185 -6.22 4.47 -17.66
CA LEU A 185 -5.64 5.82 -17.70
C LEU A 185 -6.61 6.85 -17.13
N ASN A 186 -7.92 6.64 -17.35
CA ASN A 186 -9.00 7.48 -16.83
C ASN A 186 -9.99 6.61 -16.01
N PRO A 187 -9.59 6.13 -14.81
CA PRO A 187 -10.47 5.31 -14.01
C PRO A 187 -11.63 6.13 -13.43
N ILE A 188 -12.87 5.70 -13.69
CA ILE A 188 -14.05 6.13 -12.91
C ILE A 188 -13.80 5.76 -11.44
N MET A 189 -14.38 6.47 -10.45
CA MET A 189 -14.17 6.23 -9.00
C MET A 189 -14.14 4.74 -8.61
N LYS A 190 -15.06 3.92 -9.14
CA LYS A 190 -15.11 2.47 -8.87
C LYS A 190 -13.87 1.68 -9.33
N TYR A 191 -13.19 2.15 -10.37
CA TYR A 191 -11.99 1.55 -10.93
C TYR A 191 -10.72 2.04 -10.22
N SER A 192 -10.72 3.24 -9.66
CA SER A 192 -9.59 3.76 -8.86
C SER A 192 -9.27 2.88 -7.64
N MET A 193 -10.26 2.17 -7.12
CA MET A 193 -10.11 1.24 -5.99
C MET A 193 -9.47 -0.11 -6.36
N LYS A 194 -9.35 -0.43 -7.66
CA LYS A 194 -8.84 -1.72 -8.12
C LYS A 194 -7.32 -1.72 -8.23
N VAL A 195 -6.68 -2.52 -7.38
CA VAL A 195 -5.21 -2.66 -7.32
C VAL A 195 -4.64 -3.15 -8.66
N ASN A 196 -5.33 -4.06 -9.34
CA ASN A 196 -4.83 -4.62 -10.60
C ASN A 196 -4.66 -3.55 -11.70
N LEU A 197 -5.53 -2.53 -11.75
CA LEU A 197 -5.41 -1.45 -12.72
C LEU A 197 -4.19 -0.57 -12.42
N ALA A 198 -3.94 -0.27 -11.15
CA ALA A 198 -2.76 0.46 -10.72
C ALA A 198 -1.47 -0.33 -11.05
N ALA A 199 -1.44 -1.62 -10.71
CA ALA A 199 -0.29 -2.49 -10.99
C ALA A 199 0.00 -2.66 -12.48
N GLN A 200 -1.04 -2.71 -13.33
CA GLN A 200 -0.84 -2.82 -14.77
C GLN A 200 -0.27 -1.53 -15.38
N VAL A 201 -0.75 -0.36 -14.95
CA VAL A 201 -0.26 0.94 -15.41
C VAL A 201 1.16 1.20 -14.91
N MET A 202 1.42 0.91 -13.64
CA MET A 202 2.71 1.11 -12.99
C MET A 202 3.57 -0.15 -13.11
N SER A 203 3.76 -0.65 -14.35
CA SER A 203 4.47 -1.90 -14.59
C SER A 203 5.73 -1.73 -15.41
N GLN A 204 6.66 -2.67 -15.24
CA GLN A 204 7.87 -2.77 -16.07
C GLN A 204 7.54 -2.91 -17.56
N THR A 205 6.45 -3.56 -17.95
CA THR A 205 6.05 -3.66 -19.36
C THR A 205 5.77 -2.28 -19.97
N VAL A 206 5.10 -1.39 -19.23
CA VAL A 206 4.87 -0.01 -19.66
C VAL A 206 6.19 0.75 -19.71
N ALA A 207 7.06 0.59 -18.71
CA ALA A 207 8.40 1.19 -18.69
C ALA A 207 9.25 0.77 -19.91
N SER A 208 9.32 -0.53 -20.22
CA SER A 208 10.05 -1.06 -21.37
C SER A 208 9.55 -0.51 -22.69
N PHE A 209 8.23 -0.33 -22.82
CA PHE A 209 7.67 0.26 -24.04
C PHE A 209 8.00 1.76 -24.16
N LEU A 210 8.01 2.51 -23.06
CA LEU A 210 8.49 3.89 -23.04
C LEU A 210 9.96 4.00 -23.47
N TYR A 211 10.84 3.12 -22.97
CA TYR A 211 12.24 3.05 -23.41
C TYR A 211 12.35 2.73 -24.91
N THR A 212 11.49 1.85 -25.42
CA THR A 212 11.44 1.54 -26.87
C THR A 212 11.07 2.76 -27.69
N LEU A 213 10.05 3.52 -27.29
CA LEU A 213 9.63 4.73 -28.00
C LEU A 213 10.68 5.85 -27.93
N LEU A 214 11.38 5.98 -26.79
CA LEU A 214 12.54 6.86 -26.65
C LEU A 214 13.65 6.52 -27.64
N SER A 215 14.02 5.23 -27.76
CA SER A 215 15.06 4.79 -28.70
C SER A 215 14.71 5.06 -30.17
N ARG A 216 13.42 5.20 -30.48
CA ARG A 216 12.90 5.53 -31.81
C ARG A 216 12.76 7.04 -32.05
N GLY A 217 13.04 7.87 -31.05
CA GLY A 217 12.84 9.32 -31.12
C GLY A 217 11.36 9.74 -31.15
N GLU A 218 10.43 8.88 -30.74
CA GLU A 218 8.98 9.15 -30.78
C GLU A 218 8.47 9.87 -29.51
N LEU A 219 9.29 9.92 -28.46
CA LEU A 219 9.00 10.62 -27.20
C LEU A 219 10.20 11.49 -26.80
N GLU A 220 9.92 12.55 -26.05
CA GLU A 220 10.95 13.44 -25.50
C GLU A 220 11.89 12.69 -24.55
N GLU A 221 13.18 13.06 -24.54
CA GLU A 221 14.20 12.47 -23.66
C GLU A 221 13.78 12.46 -22.19
N ARG A 222 13.07 13.49 -21.72
CA ARG A 222 12.50 13.57 -20.36
C ARG A 222 11.64 12.36 -19.99
N THR A 223 11.02 11.66 -20.96
CA THR A 223 10.24 10.44 -20.73
C THR A 223 11.05 9.33 -20.06
N ILE A 224 12.38 9.37 -20.15
CA ILE A 224 13.27 8.45 -19.43
C ILE A 224 12.98 8.44 -17.93
N ALA A 225 12.63 9.60 -17.36
CA ALA A 225 12.23 9.75 -15.97
C ALA A 225 10.96 8.97 -15.65
N THR A 226 9.95 9.01 -16.52
CA THR A 226 8.72 8.23 -16.35
C THR A 226 8.99 6.74 -16.44
N ALA A 227 9.78 6.30 -17.43
CA ALA A 227 10.14 4.89 -17.57
C ALA A 227 10.88 4.37 -16.31
N THR A 228 11.87 5.12 -15.83
CA THR A 228 12.62 4.81 -14.60
C THR A 228 11.71 4.78 -13.38
N PHE A 229 10.80 5.74 -13.24
CA PHE A 229 9.85 5.78 -12.12
C PHE A 229 8.93 4.55 -12.11
N LEU A 230 8.38 4.18 -13.27
CA LEU A 230 7.51 3.01 -13.39
C LEU A 230 8.25 1.71 -13.05
N GLN A 231 9.50 1.58 -13.50
CA GLN A 231 10.35 0.44 -13.16
C GLN A 231 10.61 0.37 -11.65
N GLN A 232 11.00 1.47 -11.01
CA GLN A 232 11.25 1.52 -9.56
C GLN A 232 10.00 1.15 -8.74
N VAL A 233 8.83 1.65 -9.13
CA VAL A 233 7.56 1.33 -8.44
C VAL A 233 7.19 -0.14 -8.60
N ASP A 234 7.35 -0.68 -9.81
CA ASP A 234 7.04 -2.08 -10.11
C ASP A 234 7.99 -3.06 -9.39
N GLU A 235 9.30 -2.76 -9.39
CA GLU A 235 10.32 -3.51 -8.65
C GLU A 235 10.04 -3.50 -7.14
N LEU A 236 9.75 -2.33 -6.58
CA LEU A 236 9.40 -2.18 -5.16
C LEU A 236 8.10 -2.93 -4.83
N PHE A 237 7.09 -2.86 -5.69
CA PHE A 237 5.84 -3.58 -5.44
C PHE A 237 6.02 -5.10 -5.50
N ASP A 238 6.82 -5.60 -6.44
CA ASP A 238 7.13 -7.03 -6.54
C ASP A 238 7.93 -7.52 -5.31
N SER A 239 8.77 -6.68 -4.68
CA SER A 239 9.50 -7.06 -3.45
C SER A 239 8.58 -7.31 -2.25
N PHE A 240 7.40 -6.66 -2.20
CA PHE A 240 6.40 -6.90 -1.16
C PHE A 240 5.44 -8.05 -1.49
N ASN A 241 5.46 -8.56 -2.73
CA ASN A 241 4.52 -9.56 -3.22
C ASN A 241 5.24 -10.80 -3.82
N GLY A 242 6.47 -11.05 -3.36
CA GLY A 242 7.27 -12.21 -3.75
C GLY A 242 6.76 -13.49 -3.10
N SER A 243 6.21 -14.40 -3.91
CA SER A 243 5.78 -15.74 -3.47
C SER A 243 6.61 -16.87 -4.09
N TYR A 244 7.53 -16.54 -4.99
CA TYR A 244 8.38 -17.51 -5.68
C TYR A 244 9.66 -17.78 -4.90
N PHE A 245 10.10 -19.04 -4.89
CA PHE A 245 11.39 -19.40 -4.30
C PHE A 245 12.57 -18.87 -5.13
N LYS A 246 12.41 -18.84 -6.46
CA LYS A 246 13.38 -18.27 -7.40
C LYS A 246 12.71 -17.15 -8.20
N ALA A 247 13.40 -16.03 -8.36
CA ALA A 247 12.90 -14.88 -9.11
C ALA A 247 12.56 -15.28 -10.57
N PRO A 248 11.40 -14.87 -11.09
CA PRO A 248 11.10 -15.01 -12.51
C PRO A 248 12.03 -14.12 -13.34
N PRO A 249 12.30 -14.49 -14.62
CA PRO A 249 13.14 -13.67 -15.50
C PRO A 249 12.67 -12.22 -15.58
N GLY A 250 13.61 -11.28 -15.44
CA GLY A 250 13.36 -9.83 -15.49
C GLY A 250 12.70 -9.24 -14.24
N LYS A 251 12.41 -10.07 -13.22
CA LYS A 251 11.67 -9.71 -12.00
C LYS A 251 12.42 -10.16 -10.74
N ASP A 252 13.64 -9.65 -10.57
CA ASP A 252 14.60 -10.09 -9.56
C ASP A 252 14.08 -10.01 -8.12
N LEU A 253 13.19 -9.06 -7.83
CA LEU A 253 12.62 -8.85 -6.50
C LEU A 253 11.33 -9.64 -6.26
N LYS A 254 10.79 -10.31 -7.29
CA LYS A 254 9.55 -11.09 -7.18
C LYS A 254 9.82 -12.49 -6.63
N CYS A 255 10.50 -12.57 -5.50
CA CYS A 255 10.86 -13.82 -4.84
C CYS A 255 10.92 -13.63 -3.33
N LEU A 256 11.13 -14.73 -2.60
CA LEU A 256 11.41 -14.68 -1.18
C LEU A 256 12.72 -13.93 -0.89
N VAL A 257 12.77 -13.19 0.21
CA VAL A 257 13.98 -12.53 0.67
C VAL A 257 15.00 -13.58 1.12
N THR A 258 16.21 -13.54 0.55
CA THR A 258 17.33 -14.43 0.89
C THR A 258 18.55 -13.60 1.28
N THR A 259 19.45 -14.19 2.08
CA THR A 259 20.79 -13.63 2.30
C THR A 259 21.54 -13.50 0.98
N ASN A 260 22.23 -12.38 0.74
CA ASN A 260 22.94 -12.07 -0.51
C ASN A 260 22.03 -12.07 -1.75
N GLY A 261 20.72 -11.85 -1.56
CA GLY A 261 19.74 -11.79 -2.64
C GLY A 261 19.61 -10.40 -3.27
N ALA A 262 18.87 -10.33 -4.37
CA ALA A 262 18.58 -9.08 -5.08
C ALA A 262 17.96 -7.97 -4.20
N HIS A 263 17.31 -8.36 -3.10
CA HIS A 263 16.70 -7.47 -2.11
C HIS A 263 17.72 -6.63 -1.32
N GLU A 264 19.00 -6.99 -1.31
CA GLU A 264 20.04 -6.18 -0.66
C GLU A 264 20.17 -4.79 -1.28
N ARG A 265 19.82 -4.65 -2.57
CA ARG A 265 19.74 -3.37 -3.27
C ARG A 265 18.75 -2.39 -2.63
N LEU A 266 17.75 -2.88 -1.89
CA LEU A 266 16.76 -2.04 -1.21
C LEU A 266 17.23 -1.56 0.18
N VAL A 267 18.24 -2.21 0.77
CA VAL A 267 18.71 -1.93 2.15
C VAL A 267 19.17 -0.48 2.36
N PRO A 268 19.89 0.17 1.42
CA PRO A 268 20.24 1.59 1.56
C PRO A 268 19.02 2.49 1.70
N TYR A 269 17.94 2.23 0.94
CA TYR A 269 16.69 3.00 1.01
C TYR A 269 15.93 2.78 2.32
N CYS A 270 16.11 1.63 2.98
CA CYS A 270 15.55 1.39 4.31
C CYS A 270 16.26 2.16 5.44
N LYS A 271 17.50 2.62 5.20
CA LYS A 271 18.32 3.36 6.18
C LYS A 271 18.44 4.85 5.87
N ALA A 272 18.12 5.26 4.65
CA ALA A 272 18.28 6.62 4.15
C ALA A 272 16.94 7.36 4.11
N CYS A 273 16.45 7.81 5.27
CA CYS A 273 15.64 9.02 5.31
C CYS A 273 16.28 9.95 6.34
N PRO A 274 16.73 11.15 5.98
CA PRO A 274 17.22 12.09 6.98
C PRO A 274 16.06 12.42 7.94
N PRO A 275 16.36 12.67 9.23
CA PRO A 275 15.34 13.10 10.17
C PRO A 275 14.70 14.37 9.60
N HIS A 276 13.41 14.31 9.28
CA HIS A 276 12.65 15.53 9.07
C HIS A 276 12.80 16.34 10.35
N LYS A 277 13.51 17.47 10.26
CA LYS A 277 13.41 18.53 11.25
C LYS A 277 11.92 18.88 11.31
N LEU A 278 11.31 18.49 12.42
CA LEU A 278 10.06 19.09 12.86
C LEU A 278 10.45 20.50 13.30
N ASP A 279 10.42 21.44 12.36
CA ASP A 279 10.52 22.86 12.67
C ASP A 279 9.21 23.28 13.34
N GLY A 280 9.32 23.77 14.58
CA GLY A 280 8.43 24.74 15.23
C GLY A 280 7.01 24.31 15.55
#